data_AF-A0A2E5E2S4-F1
#
_entry.id   AF-A0A2E5E2S4-F1
#
_cell.length_a   1.000
_cell.length_b   1.000
_cell.length_c   1.000
_cell.angle_alpha   90.00
_cell.angle_beta   90.00
_cell.angle_gamma   90.00
#
_symmetry.space_group_name_H-M   'P 1'
#
loop_
_entity.id
_entity.type
_entity.pdbx_description
1 polymer ?
#
loop_
_entity_poly.entity_id
_entity_poly.type
_entity_poly.pdbx_seq_one_letter_code
_entity_poly.pdbx_strand_id
1 'polypeptide(L)' 'MFDLASKGSSPSLTPARLIRRFPRARSYFAMAMHYPRRTSKIKRARMFGFRARMKTKAGRKMINRKRSLGRKLTPSS' A
#
# COMPACT_ATOMS: atom_id res chain seq x y z
N MET A 1 -40.96 -38.78 15.20
CA MET A 1 -41.15 -37.70 14.20
C MET A 1 -40.34 -36.50 14.66
N PHE A 2 -39.39 -36.09 13.82
CA PHE A 2 -38.46 -34.96 13.91
C PHE A 2 -37.25 -35.06 14.85
N ASP A 3 -36.25 -35.76 14.32
CA ASP A 3 -34.83 -35.55 14.57
C ASP A 3 -34.41 -34.14 14.06
N LEU A 4 -33.99 -33.24 14.97
CA LEU A 4 -33.39 -31.95 14.61
C LEU A 4 -31.86 -32.01 14.76
N ALA A 5 -31.26 -32.63 13.75
CA ALA A 5 -30.12 -32.14 12.99
C ALA A 5 -29.27 -31.03 13.64
N SER A 6 -28.07 -31.42 14.06
CA SER A 6 -26.79 -30.78 13.75
C SER A 6 -26.77 -29.24 13.82
N LYS A 7 -26.38 -28.71 14.99
CA LYS A 7 -25.90 -27.33 15.14
C LYS A 7 -24.67 -27.14 14.26
N GLY A 8 -24.90 -26.70 13.03
CA GLY A 8 -23.87 -26.31 12.08
C GLY A 8 -22.95 -25.25 12.70
N SER A 9 -21.67 -25.55 12.65
CA SER A 9 -20.56 -24.65 12.91
C SER A 9 -20.78 -23.30 12.22
N SER A 10 -20.89 -22.23 13.01
CA SER A 10 -20.97 -20.87 12.49
C SER A 10 -19.74 -20.61 11.61
N PRO A 11 -19.90 -20.30 10.31
CA PRO A 11 -18.76 -20.08 9.44
C PRO A 11 -18.05 -18.82 9.94
N SER A 12 -16.81 -18.98 10.43
CA SER A 12 -15.92 -17.87 10.75
C SER A 12 -16.00 -16.83 9.64
N LEU A 13 -16.33 -15.59 9.99
CA LEU A 13 -16.35 -14.43 9.09
C LEU A 13 -14.92 -14.19 8.60
N THR A 14 -14.47 -14.97 7.62
CA THR A 14 -13.18 -14.74 6.99
C THR A 14 -13.31 -13.50 6.11
N PRO A 15 -12.31 -12.59 6.13
CA PRO A 15 -12.37 -11.35 5.36
C PRO A 15 -12.58 -11.59 3.85
N ALA A 16 -12.20 -12.76 3.34
CA ALA A 16 -12.40 -13.17 1.95
C ALA A 16 -13.88 -13.33 1.55
N ARG A 17 -14.79 -13.69 2.48
CA ARG A 17 -16.22 -13.88 2.19
C ARG A 17 -17.00 -12.55 2.17
N LEU A 18 -16.59 -11.58 2.97
CA LEU A 18 -17.27 -10.28 3.10
C LEU A 18 -17.08 -9.39 1.86
N ILE A 19 -15.95 -9.55 1.16
CA ILE A 19 -15.60 -8.77 -0.04
C ILE A 19 -16.55 -9.04 -1.21
N ARG A 20 -17.10 -10.27 -1.32
CA ARG A 20 -18.00 -10.64 -2.44
C ARG A 20 -19.46 -10.24 -2.21
N ARG A 21 -19.90 -10.07 -0.96
CA ARG A 21 -21.33 -9.88 -0.64
C ARG A 21 -21.77 -8.43 -0.50
N PHE A 22 -20.84 -7.50 -0.24
CA PHE A 22 -21.15 -6.07 -0.11
C PHE A 22 -20.12 -5.21 -0.86
N PRO A 23 -20.29 -4.96 -2.18
CA PRO A 23 -19.35 -4.14 -2.95
C PRO A 23 -19.26 -2.68 -2.49
N ARG A 24 -20.19 -2.23 -1.63
CA ARG A 24 -20.22 -0.88 -1.04
C ARG A 24 -19.40 -0.72 0.25
N ALA A 25 -18.83 -1.79 0.81
CA ALA A 25 -17.94 -1.72 1.98
C ALA A 25 -16.50 -1.26 1.66
N ARG A 26 -16.24 -0.71 0.46
CA ARG A 26 -14.95 -0.10 0.09
C ARG A 26 -14.72 1.27 0.75
N SER A 27 -15.74 1.92 1.31
CA SER A 27 -15.65 3.29 1.84
C SER A 27 -15.14 3.39 3.27
N TYR A 28 -15.20 2.32 4.08
CA TYR A 28 -14.73 2.36 5.48
C TYR A 28 -13.19 2.31 5.62
N PHE A 29 -12.47 1.90 4.57
CA PHE A 29 -11.00 1.99 4.53
C PHE A 29 -10.48 3.41 4.20
N ALA A 30 -11.33 4.32 3.74
CA ALA A 30 -10.95 5.70 3.45
C ALA A 30 -10.84 6.58 4.71
N MET A 31 -11.54 6.22 5.79
CA MET A 31 -11.48 6.93 7.08
C MET A 31 -10.40 6.36 8.03
N ALA A 32 -9.84 5.18 7.72
CA ALA A 32 -8.75 4.56 8.49
C ALA A 32 -7.34 5.06 8.10
N MET A 33 -7.22 5.98 7.14
CA MET A 33 -5.93 6.60 6.80
C MET A 33 -5.61 7.72 7.79
N HIS A 34 -5.10 7.33 8.97
CA HIS A 34 -4.58 8.28 9.95
C HIS A 34 -3.54 9.22 9.31
N TYR A 35 -3.92 10.49 9.28
CA TYR A 35 -3.38 11.64 8.56
C TYR A 35 -3.42 11.62 7.02
N PRO A 36 -4.01 12.65 6.40
CA PRO A 36 -3.90 12.85 4.96
C PRO A 36 -2.43 13.06 4.58
N ARG A 37 -1.84 12.08 3.88
CA ARG A 37 -0.50 12.22 3.33
C ARG A 37 -0.55 13.24 2.20
N ARG A 38 -0.10 14.47 2.45
CA ARG A 38 -0.01 15.54 1.43
C ARG A 38 0.77 15.03 0.19
N THR A 39 0.07 14.76 -0.91
CA THR A 39 0.59 14.16 -2.16
C THR A 39 1.16 15.21 -3.13
N SER A 40 1.88 16.22 -2.63
CA SER A 40 2.49 17.22 -3.51
C SER A 40 3.59 16.60 -4.39
N LYS A 41 3.32 16.52 -5.69
CA LYS A 41 4.28 16.04 -6.71
C LYS A 41 5.55 16.92 -6.73
N ILE A 42 5.38 18.23 -6.55
CA ILE A 42 6.47 19.21 -6.49
C ILE A 42 7.38 18.91 -5.29
N LYS A 43 6.80 18.74 -4.09
CA LYS A 43 7.58 18.40 -2.89
C LYS A 43 8.32 17.08 -3.06
N ARG A 44 7.65 16.07 -3.65
CA ARG A 44 8.25 14.75 -3.92
C ARG A 44 9.46 14.87 -4.85
N ALA A 45 9.35 15.61 -5.95
CA ALA A 45 10.44 15.81 -6.89
C ALA A 45 11.64 16.55 -6.25
N ARG A 46 11.36 17.60 -5.47
CA ARG A 46 12.41 18.39 -4.79
C ARG A 46 13.15 17.58 -3.71
N MET A 47 12.45 16.74 -2.96
CA MET A 47 13.06 15.98 -1.86
C MET A 47 13.66 14.65 -2.30
N PHE A 48 13.00 13.93 -3.19
CA PHE A 48 13.34 12.54 -3.51
C PHE A 48 13.76 12.30 -4.96
N GLY A 49 13.67 13.31 -5.83
CA GLY A 49 14.00 13.21 -7.24
C GLY A 49 15.50 13.00 -7.49
N PHE A 50 15.83 12.68 -8.74
CA PHE A 50 17.19 12.36 -9.17
C PHE A 50 18.19 13.49 -8.86
N ARG A 51 17.83 14.75 -9.16
CA ARG A 51 18.68 15.93 -8.89
C ARG A 51 19.04 16.04 -7.41
N ALA A 52 18.07 15.84 -6.51
CA ALA A 52 18.29 15.88 -5.07
C ALA A 52 19.27 14.77 -4.61
N ARG A 53 19.22 13.60 -5.24
CA ARG A 53 20.17 12.49 -4.99
C ARG A 53 21.57 12.79 -5.50
N MET A 54 21.71 13.48 -6.62
CA MET A 54 23.03 13.79 -7.20
C MET A 54 23.78 14.89 -6.44
N LYS A 55 23.06 15.80 -5.76
CA LYS A 55 23.67 16.89 -4.97
C LYS A 55 24.62 16.40 -3.88
N THR A 56 24.32 15.29 -3.21
CA THR A 56 25.08 14.80 -2.05
C THR A 56 25.90 13.56 -2.37
N LYS A 57 27.05 13.38 -1.67
CA LYS A 57 27.88 12.16 -1.78
C LYS A 57 27.10 10.90 -1.41
N ALA A 58 26.31 10.96 -0.34
CA ALA A 58 25.47 9.84 0.12
C ALA A 58 24.38 9.47 -0.89
N GLY A 59 23.76 10.47 -1.54
CA GLY A 59 22.75 10.23 -2.57
C GLY A 59 23.34 9.52 -3.80
N ARG A 60 24.54 9.90 -4.24
CA ARG A 60 25.27 9.18 -5.31
C ARG A 60 25.58 7.73 -4.92
N LYS A 61 26.06 7.48 -3.70
CA LYS A 61 26.28 6.11 -3.18
C LYS A 61 25.00 5.27 -3.19
N MET A 62 23.87 5.85 -2.78
CA MET A 62 22.57 5.17 -2.80
C MET A 62 22.14 4.77 -4.22
N ILE A 63 22.32 5.66 -5.21
CA ILE A 63 21.99 5.36 -6.61
C ILE A 63 22.88 4.24 -7.15
N ASN A 64 24.18 4.27 -6.89
CA ASN A 64 25.10 3.23 -7.34
C ASN A 64 24.74 1.85 -6.75
N ARG A 65 24.34 1.79 -5.48
CA ARG A 65 23.81 0.55 -4.87
C ARG A 65 22.52 0.06 -5.53
N LYS A 66 21.61 0.98 -5.92
CA LYS A 66 20.39 0.58 -6.62
C LYS A 66 20.69 0.05 -8.02
N ARG A 67 21.66 0.66 -8.72
CA ARG A 67 22.14 0.20 -10.03
C ARG A 67 22.76 -1.18 -9.96
N SER A 68 23.63 -1.44 -8.97
CA SER A 68 24.26 -2.75 -8.82
C SER A 68 23.26 -3.88 -8.55
N LEU A 69 22.14 -3.56 -7.88
CA LEU A 69 21.05 -4.49 -7.62
C LEU A 69 20.03 -4.59 -8.78
N GLY A 70 20.23 -3.87 -9.89
CA GLY A 70 19.28 -3.84 -11.02
C GLY A 70 17.93 -3.19 -10.68
N ARG A 71 17.85 -2.39 -9.62
CA ARG A 71 16.59 -1.76 -9.19
C ARG A 71 16.28 -0.54 -10.06
N LYS A 72 15.00 -0.40 -10.44
CA LYS A 72 14.51 0.82 -11.08
C LYS A 72 14.85 2.04 -10.22
N LEU A 73 15.52 3.00 -10.85
CA LEU A 73 15.97 4.22 -10.17
C LEU A 73 14.76 5.10 -9.84
N THR A 74 15.00 6.19 -9.09
CA THR A 74 13.97 7.10 -8.57
C THR A 74 12.83 7.29 -9.58
N PRO A 75 11.56 7.26 -9.13
CA PRO A 75 10.40 7.26 -10.02
C PRO A 75 10.54 8.40 -11.02
N SER A 76 10.60 8.05 -12.30
CA SER A 76 10.57 8.99 -13.41
C SER A 76 9.35 9.89 -13.19
N SER A 77 9.61 11.19 -13.22
CA SER A 77 8.63 12.27 -13.08
C SER A 77 7.31 11.96 -13.76
#